data_AF-A0A3D4T849-F1
#
_entry.id   AF-A0A3D4T849-F1
#
_cell.length_a   1.000
_cell.length_b   1.000
_cell.length_c   1.000
_cell.angle_alpha   90.00
_cell.angle_beta   90.00
_cell.angle_gamma   90.00
#
_symmetry.space_group_name_H-M   'P 1'
#
loop_
_entity.id
_entity.type
_entity.pdbx_description
1 polymer ?
#
loop_
_entity_poly.entity_id
_entity_poly.type
_entity_poly.pdbx_seq_one_letter_code
_entity_poly.pdbx_strand_id
1 'polypeptide(L)'
;WQLKLRLFAVFWMTAFFPAFAVFLMARLKLIESMLLRTQKDRIIPFFVSMFFYWWMYYLSRNFTDQPIVLKFFYFGIFISTAVGVFLNNYMKISLHGIGAGGAVAAMILFAFYYQLNLGLAISITVMLAGLIS
;
A
#
# COMPACT_ATOMS: atom_id res chain seq x y z
N TRP A 1 -11.75 10.57 19.97
CA TRP A 1 -10.43 11.17 19.66
C TRP A 1 -9.40 10.15 19.18
N GLN A 2 -9.22 9.03 19.90
CA GLN A 2 -8.28 7.95 19.53
C GLN A 2 -8.44 7.45 18.07
N LEU A 3 -9.67 7.20 17.60
CA LEU A 3 -9.91 6.72 16.23
C LEU A 3 -9.47 7.73 15.15
N LYS A 4 -9.76 9.03 15.35
CA LYS A 4 -9.36 10.09 14.41
C LYS A 4 -7.84 10.18 14.30
N LEU A 5 -7.12 10.07 15.42
CA LEU A 5 -5.66 10.05 15.45
C LEU A 5 -5.08 8.82 14.75
N ARG A 6 -5.73 7.65 14.85
CA ARG A 6 -5.30 6.44 14.13
C ARG A 6 -5.48 6.55 12.63
N LEU A 7 -6.64 7.02 12.17
CA LEU A 7 -6.87 7.24 10.74
C LEU A 7 -5.87 8.24 10.16
N PHE A 8 -5.59 9.32 10.92
CA PHE A 8 -4.53 10.25 10.58
C PHE A 8 -3.16 9.55 10.51
N ALA A 9 -2.78 8.77 11.53
CA ALA A 9 -1.50 8.07 11.56
C ALA A 9 -1.35 7.06 10.42
N VAL A 10 -2.41 6.33 10.06
CA VAL A 10 -2.42 5.40 8.92
C VAL A 10 -2.16 6.18 7.63
N PHE A 11 -2.96 7.20 7.33
CA PHE A 11 -2.75 8.03 6.13
C PHE A 11 -1.34 8.63 6.09
N TRP A 12 -0.88 9.13 7.23
CA TRP A 12 0.43 9.77 7.37
C TRP A 12 1.58 8.79 7.07
N MET A 13 1.50 7.56 7.56
CA MET A 13 2.53 6.53 7.37
C MET A 13 2.44 5.82 6.01
N THR A 14 1.24 5.56 5.50
CA THR A 14 1.08 4.74 4.28
C THR A 14 0.97 5.54 3.00
N ALA A 15 0.68 6.85 3.06
CA ALA A 15 0.53 7.69 1.88
C ALA A 15 1.44 8.92 1.92
N PHE A 16 1.36 9.73 2.99
CA PHE A 16 2.09 10.99 3.05
C PHE A 16 3.60 10.79 3.08
N PHE A 17 4.14 10.00 4.02
CA PHE A 17 5.58 9.81 4.14
C PHE A 17 6.24 9.16 2.91
N PRO A 18 5.69 8.09 2.31
CA PRO A 18 6.21 7.56 1.06
C PRO A 18 6.22 8.60 -0.07
N ALA A 19 5.11 9.33 -0.25
CA ALA A 19 5.02 10.35 -1.29
C ALA A 19 5.97 11.53 -1.04
N PHE A 20 6.10 11.96 0.21
CA PHE A 20 7.01 13.03 0.61
C PHE A 20 8.47 12.63 0.43
N ALA A 21 8.84 11.38 0.73
CA ALA A 21 10.16 10.86 0.46
C ALA A 21 10.47 10.83 -1.05
N VAL A 22 9.53 10.39 -1.90
CA VAL A 22 9.68 10.44 -3.36
C VAL A 22 9.83 11.88 -3.85
N PHE A 23 9.01 12.79 -3.34
CA PHE A 23 9.12 14.22 -3.64
C PHE A 23 10.50 14.77 -3.29
N LEU A 24 11.02 14.49 -2.09
CA LEU A 24 12.33 14.96 -1.66
C LEU A 24 13.43 14.40 -2.57
N MET A 25 13.38 13.11 -2.92
CA MET A 25 14.35 12.50 -3.83
C MET A 25 14.35 13.17 -5.22
N ALA A 26 13.19 13.54 -5.75
CA ALA A 26 13.12 14.30 -7.00
C ALA A 26 13.72 15.70 -6.86
N ARG A 27 13.46 16.41 -5.75
CA ARG A 27 14.00 17.75 -5.51
C ARG A 27 15.51 17.75 -5.29
N LEU A 28 16.04 16.67 -4.72
CA LEU A 28 17.48 16.45 -4.54
C LEU A 28 18.16 15.87 -5.80
N LYS A 29 17.44 15.71 -6.91
CA LYS A 29 17.94 15.15 -8.18
C LYS A 29 18.49 13.72 -8.06
N LEU A 30 17.99 12.95 -7.08
CA LEU A 30 18.31 11.52 -6.92
C LEU A 30 17.52 10.65 -7.90
N ILE A 31 16.39 11.17 -8.41
CA ILE A 31 15.59 10.55 -9.49
C ILE A 31 15.35 11.59 -10.59
N GLU A 32 15.30 11.13 -11.85
CA GLU A 32 15.19 12.03 -13.02
C GLU A 32 13.86 12.78 -13.07
N SER A 33 12.78 12.16 -12.61
CA SER A 33 11.44 12.75 -12.68
C SER A 33 10.46 12.11 -11.70
N MET A 34 9.54 12.91 -11.17
CA MET A 34 8.36 12.45 -10.42
C MET A 34 7.42 11.58 -11.25
N LEU A 35 7.52 11.63 -12.59
CA LEU A 35 6.69 10.83 -13.50
C LEU A 35 7.14 9.35 -13.60
N LEU A 36 8.24 8.97 -12.95
CA LEU A 36 8.74 7.59 -12.86
C LEU A 36 8.71 6.87 -14.23
N ARG A 37 9.36 7.47 -15.23
CA ARG A 37 9.23 7.03 -16.63
C ARG A 37 9.84 5.64 -16.84
N THR A 38 11.00 5.38 -16.23
CA THR A 38 11.71 4.11 -16.39
C THR A 38 11.46 3.15 -15.24
N GLN A 39 11.76 1.86 -15.44
CA GLN A 39 11.74 0.86 -14.36
C GLN A 39 12.77 1.19 -13.27
N LYS A 40 13.95 1.71 -13.65
CA LYS A 40 15.02 2.09 -12.72
C LYS A 40 14.57 3.19 -11.76
N ASP A 41 13.85 4.20 -12.27
CA ASP A 41 13.31 5.29 -11.45
C ASP A 41 12.31 4.79 -10.41
N ARG A 42 11.59 3.69 -10.70
CA ARG A 42 10.58 3.11 -9.81
C ARG A 42 11.17 2.33 -8.65
N ILE A 43 12.41 1.84 -8.76
CA ILE A 43 13.03 0.97 -7.74
C ILE A 43 13.06 1.68 -6.38
N ILE A 44 13.55 2.92 -6.33
CA ILE A 44 13.68 3.65 -5.07
C ILE A 44 12.29 3.97 -4.46
N PRO A 45 11.31 4.55 -5.19
CA PRO A 45 9.93 4.70 -4.70
C PRO A 45 9.30 3.40 -4.18
N PHE A 46 9.56 2.28 -4.86
CA PHE A 46 9.09 0.97 -4.43
C PHE A 46 9.69 0.58 -3.07
N PHE A 47 11.01 0.68 -2.91
CA PHE A 47 11.69 0.37 -1.65
C PHE A 47 11.23 1.27 -0.50
N VAL A 48 11.06 2.56 -0.76
CA VAL A 48 10.55 3.52 0.24
C VAL A 48 9.14 3.12 0.69
N SER A 49 8.23 2.86 -0.25
CA SER A 49 6.85 2.46 0.07
C SER A 49 6.81 1.14 0.82
N MET A 50 7.61 0.16 0.38
CA MET A 50 7.76 -1.14 1.01
C MET A 50 8.27 -1.03 2.45
N PHE A 51 9.24 -0.14 2.71
CA PHE A 51 9.74 0.12 4.06
C PHE A 51 8.62 0.62 4.99
N PHE A 52 7.81 1.58 4.55
CA PHE A 52 6.70 2.09 5.35
C PHE A 52 5.60 1.04 5.56
N TYR A 53 5.33 0.18 4.57
CA TYR A 53 4.39 -0.93 4.73
C TYR A 53 4.89 -1.99 5.72
N TRP A 54 6.18 -2.33 5.65
CA TRP A 54 6.82 -3.18 6.65
C TRP A 54 6.74 -2.56 8.04
N TRP A 55 6.98 -1.26 8.17
CA TRP A 55 6.91 -0.55 9.43
C TRP A 55 5.49 -0.59 10.03
N MET A 56 4.46 -0.38 9.20
CA MET A 56 3.06 -0.51 9.62
C MET A 56 2.71 -1.93 10.05
N TYR A 57 3.22 -2.94 9.35
CA TYR A 57 3.09 -4.33 9.79
C TYR A 57 3.76 -4.54 11.15
N TYR A 58 5.00 -4.09 11.33
CA TYR A 58 5.71 -4.16 12.61
C TYR A 58 4.91 -3.50 13.74
N LEU A 59 4.43 -2.26 13.56
CA LEU A 59 3.59 -1.58 14.56
C LEU A 59 2.32 -2.37 14.88
N SER A 60 1.61 -2.88 13.86
CA SER A 60 0.39 -3.66 14.05
C SER A 60 0.60 -4.97 14.82
N ARG A 61 1.84 -5.51 14.84
CA ARG A 61 2.17 -6.67 15.66
C ARG A 61 2.39 -6.35 17.13
N ASN A 62 2.84 -5.13 17.42
CA ASN A 62 3.21 -4.71 18.76
C ASN A 62 2.06 -4.03 19.50
N PHE A 63 1.08 -3.47 18.78
CA PHE A 63 -0.12 -2.91 19.39
C PHE A 63 -1.16 -3.99 19.71
N THR A 64 -1.67 -3.98 20.94
CA THR A 64 -2.65 -4.96 21.45
C THR A 64 -4.10 -4.60 21.13
N ASP A 65 -4.34 -3.39 20.67
CA ASP A 65 -5.66 -2.79 20.48
C ASP A 65 -5.99 -2.53 19.00
N GLN A 66 -5.37 -3.30 18.09
CA GLN A 66 -5.64 -3.24 16.66
C GLN A 66 -6.40 -4.47 16.17
N PRO A 67 -7.36 -4.29 15.23
CA PRO A 67 -7.99 -5.41 14.54
C PRO A 67 -6.95 -6.30 13.85
N ILE A 68 -7.08 -7.61 14.03
CA ILE A 68 -6.19 -8.60 13.40
C ILE A 68 -6.19 -8.51 11.87
N VAL A 69 -7.30 -8.06 11.27
CA VAL A 69 -7.39 -7.88 9.81
C VAL A 69 -6.40 -6.81 9.31
N LEU A 70 -6.12 -5.75 10.08
CA LEU A 70 -5.10 -4.76 9.71
C LEU A 70 -3.70 -5.37 9.69
N LYS A 71 -3.42 -6.30 10.61
CA LYS A 71 -2.15 -7.03 10.66
C LYS A 71 -1.92 -7.84 9.39
N PHE A 72 -2.94 -8.58 8.94
CA PHE A 72 -2.90 -9.32 7.69
C PHE A 72 -2.81 -8.40 6.48
N PHE A 73 -3.54 -7.28 6.48
CA PHE A 73 -3.49 -6.29 5.40
C PHE A 73 -2.10 -5.68 5.22
N TYR A 74 -1.48 -5.19 6.30
CA TYR A 74 -0.14 -4.60 6.21
C TYR A 74 0.92 -5.61 5.80
N PHE A 75 0.79 -6.86 6.27
CA PHE A 75 1.68 -7.93 5.80
C PHE A 75 1.49 -8.23 4.31
N GLY A 76 0.23 -8.34 3.87
CA GLY A 76 -0.12 -8.59 2.47
C GLY A 76 0.43 -7.50 1.55
N ILE A 77 0.17 -6.23 1.85
CA ILE A 77 0.65 -5.13 1.01
C ILE A 77 2.18 -5.00 1.02
N PHE A 78 2.83 -5.30 2.15
CA PHE A 78 4.29 -5.41 2.23
C PHE A 78 4.83 -6.47 1.25
N ILE A 79 4.30 -7.69 1.30
CA ILE A 79 4.71 -8.78 0.40
C ILE A 79 4.38 -8.44 -1.06
N SER A 80 3.21 -7.88 -1.34
CA SER A 80 2.84 -7.42 -2.68
C SER A 80 3.81 -6.37 -3.22
N THR A 81 4.25 -5.42 -2.40
CA THR A 81 5.29 -4.48 -2.81
C THR A 81 6.66 -5.11 -3.00
N ALA A 82 7.05 -6.09 -2.16
CA ALA A 82 8.31 -6.81 -2.32
C ALA A 82 8.36 -7.59 -3.64
N VAL A 83 7.28 -8.31 -3.96
CA VAL A 83 7.11 -8.97 -5.25
C VAL A 83 7.06 -7.94 -6.39
N GLY A 84 6.39 -6.82 -6.18
CA GLY A 84 6.34 -5.70 -7.13
C GLY A 84 7.72 -5.14 -7.48
N VAL A 85 8.60 -4.96 -6.49
CA VAL A 85 9.99 -4.53 -6.70
C VAL A 85 10.74 -5.55 -7.56
N PHE A 86 10.62 -6.84 -7.20
CA PHE A 86 11.28 -7.93 -7.90
C PHE A 86 10.84 -8.01 -9.37
N LEU A 87 9.52 -8.01 -9.62
CA LEU A 87 8.95 -8.08 -10.96
C LEU A 87 9.20 -6.82 -11.78
N ASN A 88 9.32 -5.65 -11.13
CA ASN A 88 9.62 -4.38 -11.81
C ASN A 88 10.98 -4.39 -12.53
N ASN A 89 11.91 -5.30 -12.17
CA ASN A 89 13.17 -5.49 -12.88
C ASN A 89 13.00 -6.13 -14.27
N TYR A 90 11.88 -6.81 -14.51
CA TYR A 90 11.60 -7.54 -15.76
C TYR A 90 10.48 -6.89 -16.58
N MET A 91 9.44 -6.38 -15.92
CA MET A 91 8.27 -5.78 -16.57
C MET A 91 7.82 -4.52 -15.85
N LYS A 92 7.23 -3.56 -16.58
CA LYS A 92 6.70 -2.35 -15.97
C LYS A 92 5.45 -2.70 -15.15
N ILE A 93 5.54 -2.61 -13.82
CA ILE A 93 4.42 -2.86 -12.91
C ILE A 93 3.67 -1.54 -12.62
N SER A 94 2.33 -1.59 -12.64
CA SER A 94 1.46 -0.48 -12.24
C SER A 94 1.41 -0.37 -10.71
N LEU A 95 1.87 0.74 -10.16
CA LEU A 95 1.77 1.02 -8.71
C LEU A 95 0.31 1.14 -8.27
N HIS A 96 -0.55 1.72 -9.12
CA HIS A 96 -1.99 1.77 -8.86
C HIS A 96 -2.59 0.36 -8.83
N GLY A 97 -2.16 -0.54 -9.71
CA GLY A 97 -2.57 -1.94 -9.71
C GLY A 97 -2.22 -2.68 -8.42
N ILE A 98 -1.01 -2.49 -7.88
CA ILE A 98 -0.62 -3.11 -6.58
C ILE A 98 -1.52 -2.58 -5.45
N GLY A 99 -1.73 -1.26 -5.38
CA GLY A 99 -2.58 -0.65 -4.35
C GLY A 99 -4.04 -1.10 -4.46
N ALA A 100 -4.58 -1.11 -5.68
CA ALA A 100 -5.94 -1.53 -5.99
C ALA A 100 -6.18 -3.01 -5.65
N GLY A 101 -5.27 -3.90 -6.07
CA GLY A 101 -5.31 -5.32 -5.72
C GLY A 101 -5.21 -5.55 -4.21
N GLY A 102 -4.36 -4.78 -3.52
CA GLY A 102 -4.27 -4.79 -2.06
C GLY A 102 -5.57 -4.39 -1.38
N ALA A 103 -6.25 -3.35 -1.88
CA ALA A 103 -7.55 -2.91 -1.35
C ALA A 103 -8.66 -3.94 -1.55
N VAL A 104 -8.71 -4.57 -2.74
CA VAL A 104 -9.65 -5.68 -3.02
C VAL A 104 -9.40 -6.85 -2.06
N ALA A 105 -8.15 -7.29 -1.92
CA ALA A 105 -7.79 -8.37 -1.01
C ALA A 105 -8.13 -8.04 0.45
N ALA A 106 -7.92 -6.79 0.89
CA ALA A 106 -8.29 -6.33 2.22
C ALA A 106 -9.80 -6.46 2.47
N MET A 107 -10.63 -6.02 1.52
CA MET A 107 -12.08 -6.06 1.63
C MET A 107 -12.59 -7.51 1.69
N ILE A 108 -12.02 -8.38 0.86
CA ILE A 108 -12.33 -9.82 0.85
C ILE A 108 -11.95 -10.44 2.21
N LEU A 109 -10.71 -10.25 2.68
CA LEU A 109 -10.26 -10.80 3.96
C LEU A 109 -11.09 -10.29 5.13
N PHE A 110 -11.49 -9.02 5.12
CA PHE A 110 -12.36 -8.44 6.13
C PHE A 110 -13.74 -9.11 6.13
N ALA A 111 -14.36 -9.27 4.96
CA ALA A 111 -15.66 -9.92 4.82
C ALA A 111 -15.62 -11.37 5.31
N PHE A 112 -14.60 -12.13 4.92
CA PHE A 112 -14.42 -13.53 5.34
C PHE A 112 -14.12 -13.67 6.84
N TYR A 113 -13.23 -12.83 7.39
CA TYR A 113 -12.84 -12.95 8.80
C TYR A 113 -13.99 -12.62 9.76
N TYR A 114 -14.74 -11.56 9.47
CA TYR A 114 -15.87 -11.12 10.30
C TYR A 114 -17.22 -11.77 9.90
N GLN A 115 -17.22 -12.65 8.89
CA GLN A 115 -18.43 -13.32 8.39
C GLN A 115 -19.53 -12.31 7.98
N LEU A 116 -19.13 -11.20 7.35
CA LEU A 116 -20.03 -10.12 6.94
C LEU A 116 -20.39 -10.26 5.45
N ASN A 117 -21.66 -10.06 5.11
CA ASN A 117 -22.08 -9.98 3.72
C ASN A 117 -21.75 -8.59 3.13
N LEU A 118 -20.52 -8.46 2.65
CA LEU A 118 -20.02 -7.25 1.98
C LEU A 118 -19.97 -7.40 0.45
N GLY A 119 -20.81 -8.27 -0.14
CA GLY A 119 -20.78 -8.57 -1.58
C GLY A 119 -20.83 -7.32 -2.46
N LEU A 120 -21.76 -6.39 -2.19
CA LEU A 120 -21.85 -5.11 -2.92
C LEU A 120 -20.59 -4.25 -2.78
N ALA A 121 -20.04 -4.13 -1.56
CA ALA A 121 -18.84 -3.33 -1.32
C ALA A 121 -17.61 -3.95 -2.02
N ILE A 122 -17.49 -5.28 -2.05
CA ILE A 122 -16.45 -5.99 -2.79
C ILE A 122 -16.61 -5.73 -4.28
N SER A 123 -17.82 -5.87 -4.84
CA SER A 123 -18.08 -5.62 -6.26
C SER A 123 -17.69 -4.20 -6.68
N ILE A 124 -18.09 -3.19 -5.89
CA ILE A 124 -17.71 -1.79 -6.14
C ILE A 124 -16.19 -1.63 -6.06
N THR A 125 -15.54 -2.22 -5.04
CA THR A 125 -14.09 -2.15 -4.86
C THR A 125 -13.35 -2.78 -6.05
N VAL A 126 -13.82 -3.91 -6.57
CA VAL A 126 -13.24 -4.59 -7.74
C VAL A 126 -13.42 -3.76 -9.01
N MET A 127 -14.60 -3.16 -9.22
CA MET A 127 -14.83 -2.28 -10.36
C MET A 127 -13.93 -1.06 -10.33
N LEU A 128 -13.82 -0.39 -9.17
CA LEU A 128 -12.91 0.74 -8.99
C LEU A 128 -11.46 0.33 -9.20
N ALA A 129 -11.06 -0.85 -8.69
CA ALA A 129 -9.72 -1.38 -8.89
C ALA A 129 -9.39 -1.56 -10.37
N GLY A 130 -10.29 -2.15 -11.15
CA GLY A 130 -10.11 -2.33 -12.59
C GLY A 130 -10.08 -1.03 -13.41
N LEU A 131 -10.72 0.04 -12.92
CA LEU A 131 -10.73 1.35 -13.59
C LEU A 131 -9.41 2.13 -13.39
N ILE A 132 -8.71 1.92 -12.27
CA ILE A 132 -7.50 2.69 -11.91
C ILE A 132 -6.19 1.95 -12.19
N SER A 133 -6.24 0.64 -12.34
CA SER A 133 -5.06 -0.24 -12.47
C SER A 133 -4.44 -0.22 -13.86
#